data_AF-A0A6V2SU06-F1
#
_entry.id   AF-A0A6V2SU06-F1
#
_cell.length_a   1.000
_cell.length_b   1.000
_cell.length_c   1.000
_cell.angle_alpha   90.00
_cell.angle_beta   90.00
_cell.angle_gamma   90.00
#
_symmetry.space_group_name_H-M   'P 1'
#
loop_
_entity.id
_entity.type
_entity.pdbx_description
1 polymer ?
#
loop_
_entity_poly.entity_id
_entity_poly.type
_entity_poly.pdbx_seq_one_letter_code
_entity_poly.pdbx_strand_id
1 'polypeptide(L)'
;MSEKLLTPLAAFGPDLVIISAGFDAHAHDPLEAGALLDSDFEWMTAELVGLAERCCDGRLVSLLEGGYQTAGGPLASLGRAAAAHVAALMDPTLVGVPWDARACGERLESGIAAAAEWRAARATAATSAAAAPAETQEDGSSRRSKRSRTDVDYTALQAEIEAEEGGGA
;
A
#
# COMPACT_ATOMS: atom_id res chain seq x y z
N MET A 1 23.34 3.03 -6.73
CA MET A 1 22.48 3.19 -5.55
C MET A 1 23.29 3.13 -4.25
N SER A 2 24.10 2.10 -4.01
CA SER A 2 24.80 1.92 -2.72
C SER A 2 25.72 3.07 -2.30
N GLU A 3 26.65 3.51 -3.16
CA GLU A 3 27.60 4.59 -2.83
C GLU A 3 26.96 5.97 -2.65
N LYS A 4 25.92 6.28 -3.44
CA LYS A 4 25.32 7.63 -3.49
C LYS A 4 24.13 7.81 -2.55
N LEU A 5 23.49 6.73 -2.14
CA LEU A 5 22.26 6.77 -1.33
C LEU A 5 22.44 6.04 0.00
N LEU A 6 22.74 4.74 -0.04
CA LEU A 6 22.75 3.90 1.17
C LEU A 6 23.88 4.28 2.12
N THR A 7 25.08 4.56 1.61
CA THR A 7 26.22 4.97 2.45
C THR A 7 25.94 6.31 3.18
N PRO A 8 25.52 7.40 2.50
CA PRO A 8 25.12 8.63 3.20
C PRO A 8 23.93 8.45 4.14
N LEU A 9 22.93 7.64 3.78
CA LEU A 9 21.75 7.43 4.62
C LEU A 9 22.09 6.66 5.91
N ALA A 10 22.99 5.68 5.83
CA ALA A 10 23.51 4.99 7.01
C ALA A 10 24.33 5.93 7.90
N ALA A 11 25.13 6.81 7.30
CA ALA A 11 25.91 7.82 8.03
C ALA A 11 25.02 8.89 8.69
N PHE A 12 23.86 9.19 8.10
CA PHE A 12 22.86 10.08 8.70
C PHE A 12 22.26 9.50 9.99
N GLY A 13 22.16 8.17 10.10
CA GLY A 13 21.68 7.48 11.30
C GLY A 13 20.20 7.79 11.63
N PRO A 14 19.25 7.48 10.72
CA PRO A 14 17.85 7.80 10.94
C PRO A 14 17.26 7.00 12.10
N ASP A 15 16.30 7.58 12.82
CA ASP A 15 15.47 6.88 13.83
C ASP A 15 14.23 6.19 13.22
N LEU A 16 13.90 6.51 11.97
CA LEU A 16 12.77 5.99 11.21
C LEU A 16 13.06 6.19 9.72
N VAL A 17 12.82 5.16 8.90
CA VAL A 17 12.84 5.27 7.44
C VAL A 17 11.42 5.38 6.91
N ILE A 18 11.16 6.37 6.06
CA ILE A 18 9.89 6.51 5.34
C ILE A 18 10.17 6.39 3.84
N ILE A 19 9.52 5.44 3.18
CA ILE A 19 9.60 5.25 1.72
C ILE A 19 8.37 5.92 1.10
N SER A 20 8.62 6.92 0.26
CA SER A 20 7.63 7.43 -0.71
C SER A 20 7.73 6.51 -1.94
N ALA A 21 6.87 5.49 -1.99
CA ALA A 21 6.96 4.35 -2.89
C ALA A 21 6.15 4.59 -4.18
N GLY A 22 6.79 5.26 -5.15
CA GLY A 22 6.29 5.37 -6.51
C GLY A 22 6.80 4.23 -7.41
N PHE A 23 5.93 3.72 -8.27
CA PHE A 23 6.21 2.65 -9.23
C PHE A 23 6.21 3.13 -10.69
N ASP A 24 6.20 4.44 -10.91
CA ASP A 24 6.19 5.10 -12.23
C ASP A 24 7.54 5.02 -12.99
N ALA A 25 8.64 4.67 -12.31
CA ALA A 25 9.92 4.33 -12.93
C ALA A 25 9.94 2.93 -13.58
N HIS A 26 8.85 2.17 -13.49
CA HIS A 26 8.76 0.84 -14.12
C HIS A 26 8.83 0.96 -15.65
N ALA A 27 9.53 0.04 -16.32
CA ALA A 27 9.74 0.00 -17.78
C ALA A 27 8.46 -0.13 -18.64
N HIS A 28 7.28 -0.21 -18.03
CA HIS A 28 5.98 -0.34 -18.69
C HIS A 28 4.99 0.73 -18.23
N ASP A 29 5.45 1.65 -17.38
CA ASP A 29 4.64 2.79 -16.95
C ASP A 29 4.48 3.78 -18.12
N PRO A 30 3.27 4.31 -18.38
CA PRO A 30 3.03 5.24 -19.47
C PRO A 30 3.78 6.57 -19.33
N LEU A 31 4.29 6.91 -18.13
CA LEU A 31 5.08 8.12 -17.95
C LEU A 31 6.53 7.97 -18.44
N GLU A 32 6.99 6.75 -18.73
CA GLU A 32 8.34 6.46 -19.22
C GLU A 32 9.45 7.08 -18.36
N ALA A 33 9.21 7.21 -17.05
CA ALA A 33 10.12 7.89 -16.12
C ALA A 33 11.39 7.08 -15.79
N GLY A 34 11.45 5.82 -16.23
CA GLY A 34 12.57 4.91 -15.98
C GLY A 34 12.48 3.59 -16.74
N ALA A 35 13.39 2.68 -16.42
CA ALA A 35 13.49 1.35 -17.03
C ALA A 35 13.61 0.24 -15.97
N LEU A 36 13.00 0.43 -14.80
CA LEU A 36 13.05 -0.53 -13.71
C LEU A 36 12.11 -1.71 -13.96
N LEU A 37 12.52 -2.89 -13.49
CA LEU A 37 11.74 -4.11 -13.50
C LEU A 37 11.19 -4.40 -12.10
N ASP A 38 10.22 -5.32 -12.00
CA ASP A 38 9.66 -5.77 -10.72
C ASP A 38 10.76 -6.15 -9.69
N SER A 39 11.81 -6.83 -10.13
CA SER A 39 12.95 -7.26 -9.29
C SER A 39 13.82 -6.10 -8.78
N ASP A 40 13.85 -4.97 -9.50
CA ASP A 40 14.61 -3.81 -9.06
C ASP A 40 13.90 -3.17 -7.85
N PHE A 41 12.58 -3.10 -7.87
CA PHE A 41 11.80 -2.62 -6.73
C PHE A 41 11.95 -3.53 -5.50
N GLU A 42 11.94 -4.85 -5.70
CA GLU A 42 12.24 -5.83 -4.64
C GLU A 42 13.62 -5.55 -4.02
N TRP A 43 14.67 -5.48 -4.86
CA TRP A 43 16.04 -5.25 -4.40
C TRP A 43 16.19 -3.93 -3.64
N MET A 44 15.69 -2.83 -4.20
CA MET A 44 15.77 -1.51 -3.56
C MET A 44 15.09 -1.50 -2.19
N THR A 45 13.95 -2.16 -2.09
CA THR A 45 13.18 -2.25 -0.84
C THR A 45 13.95 -3.01 0.22
N ALA A 46 14.54 -4.14 -0.14
CA ALA A 46 15.25 -4.95 0.81
C ALA A 46 16.56 -4.30 1.31
N GLU A 47 17.24 -3.53 0.46
CA GLU A 47 18.37 -2.69 0.89
C GLU A 47 17.94 -1.67 1.96
N LEU A 48 16.76 -1.05 1.79
CA LEU A 48 16.20 -0.09 2.74
C LEU A 48 15.72 -0.76 4.02
N VAL A 49 15.12 -1.95 3.94
CA VAL A 49 14.78 -2.77 5.13
C VAL A 49 16.07 -3.11 5.89
N GLY A 50 17.09 -3.63 5.20
CA GLY A 50 18.37 -3.93 5.83
C GLY A 50 19.05 -2.71 6.44
N LEU A 51 18.89 -1.52 5.85
CA LEU A 51 19.35 -0.27 6.43
C LEU A 51 18.56 0.10 7.69
N ALA A 52 17.23 -0.02 7.67
CA ALA A 52 16.39 0.24 8.83
C ALA A 52 16.67 -0.72 9.99
N GLU A 53 16.95 -1.99 9.70
CA GLU A 53 17.41 -2.97 10.72
C GLU A 53 18.70 -2.52 11.39
N ARG A 54 19.65 -1.96 10.63
CA ARG A 54 20.95 -1.50 11.17
C ARG A 54 20.87 -0.17 11.91
N CYS A 55 19.99 0.74 11.50
CA CYS A 55 19.98 2.12 11.97
C CYS A 55 18.86 2.44 12.96
N CYS A 56 17.70 1.81 12.84
CA CYS A 56 16.49 2.17 13.58
C CYS A 56 15.63 0.98 14.02
N ASP A 57 16.23 -0.15 14.36
CA ASP A 57 15.54 -1.35 14.87
C ASP A 57 14.37 -1.80 13.96
N GLY A 58 14.58 -1.73 12.64
CA GLY A 58 13.58 -2.13 11.65
C GLY A 58 12.40 -1.16 11.50
N ARG A 59 12.44 0.03 12.12
CA ARG A 59 11.39 1.06 11.97
C ARG A 59 11.38 1.61 10.54
N LEU A 60 10.46 1.10 9.74
CA LEU A 60 10.26 1.52 8.36
C LEU A 60 8.77 1.61 8.02
N VAL A 61 8.38 2.67 7.33
CA VAL A 61 7.03 2.88 6.82
C VAL A 61 7.10 3.12 5.32
N SER A 62 6.25 2.44 4.55
CA SER A 62 6.10 2.68 3.12
C SER A 62 4.74 3.30 2.82
N LEU A 63 4.73 4.29 1.93
CA LEU A 63 3.56 5.05 1.48
C LEU A 63 3.48 4.91 -0.03
N LEU A 64 2.38 4.37 -0.57
CA LEU A 64 2.17 4.29 -2.01
C LEU A 64 1.99 5.70 -2.61
N GLU A 65 2.68 5.95 -3.72
CA GLU A 65 2.63 7.22 -4.46
C GLU A 65 2.19 6.97 -5.91
N GLY A 66 3.07 7.27 -6.87
CA GLY A 66 2.84 7.10 -8.30
C GLY A 66 2.92 5.66 -8.80
N GLY A 67 2.68 5.51 -10.09
CA GLY A 67 2.53 4.23 -10.80
C GLY A 67 1.16 4.18 -11.45
N TYR A 68 1.16 4.28 -12.78
CA TYR A 68 0.00 4.66 -13.57
C TYR A 68 -0.39 3.58 -14.57
N GLN A 69 0.49 2.61 -14.81
CA GLN A 69 0.13 1.44 -15.58
C GLN A 69 -0.73 0.47 -14.75
N THR A 70 -2.04 0.60 -14.91
CA THR A 70 -3.08 -0.20 -14.25
C THR A 70 -3.81 -1.15 -15.21
N ALA A 71 -3.54 -1.06 -16.52
CA ALA A 71 -4.11 -1.97 -17.50
C ALA A 71 -3.48 -3.36 -17.36
N GLY A 72 -4.33 -4.40 -17.41
CA GLY A 72 -3.93 -5.78 -17.07
C GLY A 72 -4.37 -6.22 -15.66
N GLY A 73 -5.14 -5.38 -14.96
CA GLY A 73 -5.68 -5.72 -13.66
C GLY A 73 -4.57 -5.89 -12.62
N PRO A 74 -4.66 -6.87 -11.72
CA PRO A 74 -3.65 -7.07 -10.67
C PRO A 74 -2.25 -7.41 -11.18
N LEU A 75 -2.14 -7.88 -12.44
CA LEU A 75 -0.88 -8.18 -13.10
C LEU A 75 -0.37 -7.00 -13.95
N ALA A 76 -1.00 -5.83 -13.88
CA ALA A 76 -0.41 -4.60 -14.39
C ALA A 76 0.93 -4.32 -13.70
N SER A 77 1.83 -3.56 -14.34
CA SER A 77 3.16 -3.33 -13.77
C SER A 77 3.12 -2.64 -12.40
N LEU A 78 2.16 -1.74 -12.14
CA LEU A 78 1.94 -1.21 -10.79
C LEU A 78 1.68 -2.35 -9.79
N GLY A 79 0.77 -3.25 -10.10
CA GLY A 79 0.39 -4.36 -9.22
C GLY A 79 1.56 -5.31 -8.95
N ARG A 80 2.33 -5.65 -9.98
CA ARG A 80 3.50 -6.53 -9.82
C ARG A 80 4.65 -5.88 -9.05
N ALA A 81 4.99 -4.63 -9.36
CA ALA A 81 6.05 -3.90 -8.67
C ALA A 81 5.69 -3.65 -7.20
N ALA A 82 4.43 -3.29 -6.92
CA ALA A 82 3.93 -3.15 -5.56
C ALA A 82 3.96 -4.49 -4.80
N ALA A 83 3.59 -5.60 -5.46
CA ALA A 83 3.67 -6.92 -4.84
C ALA A 83 5.13 -7.33 -4.53
N ALA A 84 6.06 -7.01 -5.42
CA ALA A 84 7.50 -7.26 -5.23
C ALA A 84 8.05 -6.45 -4.03
N HIS A 85 7.70 -5.17 -3.96
CA HIS A 85 8.00 -4.29 -2.84
C HIS A 85 7.45 -4.82 -1.51
N VAL A 86 6.15 -5.18 -1.47
CA VAL A 86 5.52 -5.69 -0.24
C VAL A 86 6.10 -7.04 0.19
N ALA A 87 6.45 -7.91 -0.75
CA ALA A 87 7.12 -9.17 -0.42
C ALA A 87 8.47 -8.93 0.26
N ALA A 88 9.28 -8.00 -0.26
CA ALA A 88 10.54 -7.60 0.37
C ALA A 88 10.36 -6.94 1.75
N LEU A 89 9.25 -6.20 1.98
CA LEU A 89 8.90 -5.67 3.30
C LEU A 89 8.53 -6.78 4.30
N MET A 90 7.83 -7.82 3.83
CA MET A 90 7.38 -8.92 4.70
C MET A 90 8.50 -9.88 5.04
N ASP A 91 9.40 -10.14 4.09
CA ASP A 91 10.54 -11.04 4.27
C ASP A 91 11.76 -10.56 3.47
N PRO A 92 12.65 -9.77 4.09
CA PRO A 92 13.85 -9.29 3.43
C PRO A 92 14.91 -10.39 3.25
N THR A 93 14.70 -11.61 3.76
CA THR A 93 15.62 -12.73 3.52
C THR A 93 15.39 -13.39 2.16
N LEU A 94 14.31 -13.04 1.47
CA LEU A 94 14.03 -13.47 0.10
C LEU A 94 14.95 -12.80 -0.93
N VAL A 95 15.79 -11.83 -0.53
CA VAL A 95 16.77 -11.20 -1.41
C VAL A 95 17.71 -12.25 -2.02
N GLY A 96 17.70 -12.32 -3.35
CA GLY A 96 18.48 -13.30 -4.12
C GLY A 96 17.69 -14.54 -4.53
N VAL A 97 16.47 -14.73 -4.02
CA VAL A 97 15.46 -15.55 -4.69
C VAL A 97 14.81 -14.66 -5.74
N PRO A 98 14.92 -14.94 -7.05
CA PRO A 98 14.39 -14.03 -8.06
C PRO A 98 12.89 -13.83 -7.89
N TRP A 99 12.43 -12.57 -7.83
CA TRP A 99 11.02 -12.25 -7.96
C TRP A 99 10.42 -12.95 -9.18
N ASP A 100 9.38 -13.75 -8.96
CA ASP A 100 8.65 -14.45 -10.01
C ASP A 100 7.23 -13.90 -10.12
N ALA A 101 7.02 -13.08 -11.15
CA ALA A 101 5.74 -12.49 -11.51
C ALA A 101 4.65 -13.55 -11.76
N ARG A 102 4.99 -14.72 -12.31
CA ARG A 102 4.04 -15.81 -12.55
C ARG A 102 3.62 -16.43 -11.23
N ALA A 103 4.57 -16.79 -10.37
CA ALA A 103 4.26 -17.31 -9.04
C ALA A 103 3.44 -16.30 -8.21
N CYS A 104 3.70 -14.99 -8.38
CA CYS A 104 2.86 -13.94 -7.80
C CYS A 104 1.42 -13.99 -8.33
N GLY A 105 1.24 -14.15 -9.64
CA GLY A 105 -0.08 -14.32 -10.25
C GLY A 105 -0.84 -15.54 -9.69
N GLU A 106 -0.18 -16.69 -9.62
CA GLU A 106 -0.76 -17.93 -9.06
C GLU A 106 -1.15 -17.77 -7.58
N ARG A 107 -0.30 -17.10 -6.78
CA ARG A 107 -0.61 -16.77 -5.37
C ARG A 107 -1.79 -15.81 -5.26
N LEU A 108 -1.86 -14.81 -6.12
CA LEU A 108 -2.94 -13.83 -6.12
C LEU A 108 -4.28 -14.50 -6.46
N GLU A 109 -4.33 -15.31 -7.52
CA GLU A 109 -5.55 -16.04 -7.89
C GLU A 109 -6.04 -16.92 -6.74
N SER A 110 -5.12 -17.65 -6.12
CA SER A 110 -5.40 -18.47 -4.93
C SER A 110 -5.90 -17.62 -3.76
N GLY A 111 -5.29 -16.46 -3.52
CA GLY A 111 -5.68 -15.53 -2.46
C GLY A 111 -7.04 -14.89 -2.68
N ILE A 112 -7.38 -14.52 -3.93
CA ILE A 112 -8.70 -13.98 -4.29
C ILE A 112 -9.78 -15.04 -4.06
N ALA A 113 -9.54 -16.29 -4.49
CA ALA A 113 -10.45 -17.40 -4.26
C ALA A 113 -10.67 -17.63 -2.76
N ALA A 114 -9.60 -17.74 -1.98
CA ALA A 114 -9.69 -17.92 -0.52
C ALA A 114 -10.40 -16.75 0.18
N ALA A 115 -10.15 -15.51 -0.26
CA ALA A 115 -10.84 -14.34 0.28
C ALA A 115 -12.33 -14.31 -0.08
N ALA A 116 -12.71 -14.78 -1.27
CA ALA A 116 -14.12 -14.93 -1.66
C ALA A 116 -14.82 -15.99 -0.80
N GLU A 117 -14.19 -17.14 -0.60
CA GLU A 117 -14.68 -18.21 0.29
C GLU A 117 -14.86 -17.71 1.73
N TRP A 118 -13.85 -17.02 2.26
CA TRP A 118 -13.92 -16.43 3.61
C TRP A 118 -15.08 -15.44 3.74
N ARG A 119 -15.28 -14.57 2.75
CA ARG A 119 -16.40 -13.61 2.74
C ARG A 119 -17.76 -14.31 2.70
N ALA A 120 -17.89 -15.36 1.86
CA ALA A 120 -19.12 -16.14 1.76
C ALA A 120 -19.45 -16.85 3.08
N ALA A 121 -18.47 -17.52 3.70
CA ALA A 121 -18.64 -18.18 4.99
C ALA A 121 -19.08 -17.20 6.09
N ARG A 122 -18.51 -15.99 6.09
CA ARG A 122 -18.85 -14.94 7.06
C ARG A 122 -20.23 -14.33 6.82
N ALA A 123 -20.68 -14.24 5.56
CA ALA A 123 -22.04 -13.84 5.23
C ALA A 123 -23.06 -14.88 5.73
N THR A 124 -22.82 -16.18 5.52
CA THR A 124 -23.68 -17.25 6.04
C THR A 124 -23.76 -17.25 7.57
N ALA A 125 -22.61 -17.07 8.26
CA ALA A 125 -22.57 -16.98 9.72
C ALA A 125 -23.34 -15.76 10.26
N ALA A 126 -23.24 -14.61 9.57
CA ALA A 126 -24.02 -13.41 9.92
C ALA A 126 -25.53 -13.62 9.73
N THR A 127 -25.95 -14.31 8.67
CA THR A 127 -27.36 -14.66 8.45
C THR A 127 -27.88 -15.63 9.53
N SER A 128 -27.09 -16.63 9.93
CA SER A 128 -27.50 -17.55 11.01
C SER A 128 -27.56 -16.86 12.39
N ALA A 129 -26.68 -15.89 12.65
CA ALA A 129 -26.70 -15.11 13.88
C ALA A 129 -27.89 -14.13 13.94
N ALA A 130 -28.30 -13.55 12.80
CA ALA A 130 -29.49 -12.71 12.70
C ALA A 130 -30.82 -13.48 12.85
N ALA A 131 -30.80 -14.81 12.72
CA ALA A 131 -31.95 -15.69 12.95
C ALA A 131 -32.08 -16.17 14.41
N ALA A 132 -31.13 -15.86 15.28
CA ALA A 132 -31.23 -16.15 16.71
C ALA A 132 -32.19 -15.16 17.40
N PRO A 133 -33.08 -15.61 18.31
CA PRO A 133 -33.99 -14.72 19.00
C PRO A 133 -33.20 -13.74 19.88
N ALA A 134 -33.57 -12.46 19.83
CA ALA A 134 -32.91 -11.41 20.57
C ALA A 134 -33.11 -11.59 22.08
N GLU A 135 -32.04 -11.96 22.80
CA GLU A 135 -32.01 -11.84 24.25
C GLU A 135 -31.77 -10.37 24.62
N THR A 136 -32.73 -9.78 25.32
CA THR A 136 -32.64 -8.42 25.88
C THR A 136 -31.61 -8.39 26.99
N GLN A 137 -30.45 -7.82 26.69
CA GLN A 137 -29.44 -7.47 27.69
C GLN A 137 -29.37 -5.94 27.80
N GLU A 138 -29.81 -5.42 28.95
CA GLU A 138 -29.65 -4.00 29.32
C GLU A 138 -28.17 -3.73 29.66
N ASP A 139 -27.50 -2.89 28.89
CA ASP A 139 -26.15 -2.41 29.19
C ASP A 139 -26.16 -0.92 29.53
N GLY A 140 -25.94 -0.65 30.82
CA GLY A 140 -25.66 0.67 31.36
C GLY A 140 -24.20 1.05 31.14
N SER A 141 -23.92 1.76 30.05
CA SER A 141 -22.60 2.37 29.83
C SER A 141 -22.74 3.76 29.20
N SER A 142 -22.21 4.75 29.93
CA SER A 142 -22.13 6.16 29.59
C SER A 142 -21.42 6.37 28.25
N ARG A 143 -22.18 6.78 27.22
CA ARG A 143 -21.66 7.04 25.86
C ARG A 143 -20.85 8.33 25.83
N ARG A 144 -19.54 8.21 25.60
CA ARG A 144 -18.65 9.33 25.24
C ARG A 144 -19.12 9.90 23.88
N SER A 145 -19.54 11.16 23.86
CA SER A 145 -20.02 11.86 22.66
C SER A 145 -18.93 11.90 21.58
N LYS A 146 -19.16 11.22 20.44
CA LYS A 146 -18.34 11.37 19.23
C LYS A 146 -18.62 12.76 18.66
N ARG A 147 -17.60 13.63 18.63
CA ARG A 147 -17.70 14.89 17.88
C ARG A 147 -17.99 14.55 16.42
N SER A 148 -19.09 15.09 15.91
CA SER A 148 -19.44 15.05 14.49
C SER A 148 -18.32 15.70 13.70
N ARG A 149 -17.77 14.96 12.73
CA ARG A 149 -16.84 15.52 11.76
C ARG A 149 -17.71 16.11 10.66
N THR A 150 -17.59 17.43 10.44
CA THR A 150 -18.30 18.08 9.34
C THR A 150 -17.75 17.55 8.03
N ASP A 151 -18.60 16.98 7.19
CA ASP A 151 -18.22 16.61 5.83
C ASP A 151 -17.91 17.87 5.03
N VAL A 152 -16.76 17.86 4.34
CA VAL A 152 -16.33 18.95 3.47
C VAL A 152 -16.65 18.53 2.04
N ASP A 153 -17.42 19.36 1.33
CA ASP A 153 -17.69 19.17 -0.09
C ASP A 153 -16.54 19.75 -0.92
N TYR A 154 -15.60 18.87 -1.27
CA TYR A 154 -14.43 19.22 -2.07
C TYR A 154 -14.77 19.71 -3.48
N THR A 155 -15.95 19.37 -3.99
CA THR A 155 -16.40 19.81 -5.33
C THR A 155 -16.79 21.28 -5.31
N ALA A 156 -17.49 21.70 -4.25
CA ALA A 156 -17.82 23.11 -4.04
C ALA A 156 -16.57 23.96 -3.81
N LEU A 157 -15.62 23.45 -3.01
CA LEU A 157 -14.35 24.12 -2.74
C LEU A 157 -13.50 24.31 -4.01
N GLN A 158 -13.46 23.30 -4.89
CA GLN A 158 -12.76 23.39 -6.17
C GLN A 158 -13.36 24.47 -7.08
N ALA A 159 -14.69 24.55 -7.14
CA ALA A 159 -15.39 25.57 -7.94
C ALA A 159 -15.17 27.00 -7.42
N GLU A 160 -15.05 27.19 -6.09
CA GLU A 160 -14.70 28.48 -5.49
C GLU A 160 -13.28 28.91 -5.85
N ILE A 161 -12.31 27.98 -5.77
CA ILE A 161 -10.90 28.25 -6.15
C ILE A 161 -10.80 28.64 -7.62
N GLU A 162 -11.48 27.92 -8.50
CA GLU A 162 -11.51 28.22 -9.95
C GLU A 162 -12.18 29.57 -10.26
N ALA A 163 -13.19 29.96 -9.47
CA ALA A 163 -13.84 31.26 -9.60
C ALA A 163 -12.95 32.42 -9.12
N GLU A 164 -12.10 32.19 -8.11
CA GLU A 164 -11.13 33.19 -7.62
C GLU A 164 -9.93 33.35 -8.56
N GLU A 165 -9.47 32.28 -9.21
CA GLU A 165 -8.34 32.32 -10.15
C GLU A 165 -8.71 32.90 -11.53
N GLY A 166 -10.01 32.89 -11.90
CA GLY A 166 -10.50 33.46 -13.16
C GLY A 166 -10.64 34.99 -13.22
N GLY A 167 -10.33 35.70 -12.12
CA GLY A 167 -10.54 37.16 -12.00
C GLY A 167 -9.32 38.05 -12.30
N GLY A 168 -8.17 37.48 -12.65
CA GLY A 168 -6.94 38.23 -12.91
C GLY A 168 -6.53 38.23 -14.38
N ALA A 169 -7.13 39.11 -15.18
CA ALA A 169 -6.64 39.53 -16.50
C ALA A 169 -6.30 41.02 -16.48
#